data_AF-A0A3D5J9S2-F1
#
_entry.id   AF-A0A3D5J9S2-F1
#
_cell.length_a   1.000
_cell.length_b   1.000
_cell.length_c   1.000
_cell.angle_alpha   90.00
_cell.angle_beta   90.00
_cell.angle_gamma   90.00
#
_symmetry.space_group_name_H-M   'P 1'
#
loop_
_entity.id
_entity.type
_entity.pdbx_description
1 polymer ?
#
loop_
_entity_poly.entity_id
_entity_poly.type
_entity_poly.pdbx_seq_one_letter_code
_entity_poly.pdbx_strand_id
1 'polypeptide(L)'
;SEEADLILTKLPPQSLVVNASGLGKDRPGSPLSSNANFPSECHIWEFNYRGSLEFMHQALRQQRKQRLRIHDGWEYFLAGWAYIIAEVYHFELTEPLFAKLRQAALPLRPIH
;
A
#
# COMPACT_ATOMS: atom_id res chain seq x y z
N SER A 1 8.30 12.29 8.16
CA SER A 1 9.05 13.02 9.19
C SER A 1 10.51 12.98 8.80
N GLU A 2 11.28 13.98 9.21
CA GLU A 2 12.72 14.01 8.91
C GLU A 2 13.46 12.77 9.46
N GLU A 3 13.01 12.25 10.60
CA GLU A 3 13.55 11.00 11.16
C GLU A 3 13.30 9.78 10.28
N ALA A 4 12.09 9.62 9.72
CA ALA A 4 11.78 8.52 8.81
C ALA A 4 12.62 8.60 7.52
N ASP A 5 12.87 9.81 7.02
CA ASP A 5 13.73 10.03 5.86
C ASP A 5 15.19 9.62 6.14
N LEU A 6 15.70 9.88 7.36
CA LEU A 6 17.04 9.44 7.77
C LEU A 6 17.17 7.92 7.85
N ILE A 7 16.10 7.21 8.22
CA ILE A 7 16.07 5.74 8.16
C ILE A 7 16.04 5.28 6.70
N LEU A 8 15.20 5.91 5.88
CA LEU A 8 15.02 5.58 4.47
C LEU A 8 16.34 5.65 3.70
N THR A 9 17.17 6.66 3.96
CA THR A 9 18.47 6.84 3.28
C THR A 9 19.52 5.78 3.64
N LYS A 10 19.33 5.04 4.75
CA LYS A 10 20.25 3.98 5.19
C LYS A 10 19.86 2.60 4.68
N LEU A 11 18.68 2.47 4.06
CA LEU A 11 18.20 1.19 3.56
C LEU A 11 19.00 0.76 2.32
N PRO A 12 19.40 -0.52 2.23
CA PRO A 12 19.99 -1.04 1.01
C PRO A 12 18.96 -1.04 -0.14
N PRO A 13 19.42 -1.08 -1.40
CA PRO A 13 18.55 -1.35 -2.54
C PRO A 13 17.70 -2.60 -2.32
N GLN A 14 16.55 -2.68 -2.99
CA GLN A 14 15.62 -3.82 -2.92
C GLN A 14 14.92 -4.01 -1.56
N SER A 15 15.03 -3.04 -0.65
CA SER A 15 14.29 -3.05 0.62
C SER A 15 12.78 -2.95 0.40
N LEU A 16 12.02 -3.46 1.37
CA LEU A 16 10.58 -3.23 1.49
C LEU A 16 10.33 -2.03 2.40
N VAL A 17 9.60 -1.03 1.90
CA VAL A 17 9.20 0.16 2.66
C VAL A 17 7.68 0.27 2.64
N VAL A 18 7.08 0.30 3.83
CA VAL A 18 5.62 0.25 3.99
C VAL A 18 5.12 1.49 4.73
N ASN A 19 4.14 2.21 4.17
CA ASN A 19 3.32 3.13 4.96
C ASN A 19 2.25 2.33 5.69
N ALA A 20 2.50 1.96 6.95
CA ALA A 20 1.55 1.27 7.81
C ALA A 20 0.86 2.22 8.82
N SER A 21 0.80 3.52 8.51
CA SER A 21 0.14 4.54 9.34
C SER A 21 -1.22 4.93 8.75
N GLY A 22 -2.02 5.69 9.50
CA GLY A 22 -3.24 6.31 8.98
C GLY A 22 -3.01 7.55 8.10
N LEU A 23 -1.76 8.01 7.91
CA LEU A 23 -1.44 9.13 7.02
C LEU A 23 -1.64 8.71 5.56
N GLY A 24 -2.34 9.54 4.81
CA GLY A 24 -2.78 9.26 3.44
C GLY A 24 -4.17 8.62 3.37
N LYS A 25 -4.74 8.18 4.50
CA LYS A 25 -6.08 7.55 4.57
C LYS A 25 -7.06 8.28 5.49
N ASP A 26 -6.68 8.41 6.76
CA ASP A 26 -7.53 9.00 7.81
C ASP A 26 -7.24 10.49 7.96
N ARG A 27 -5.99 10.90 7.65
CA ARG A 27 -5.58 12.29 7.48
C ARG A 27 -4.70 12.42 6.24
N PRO A 28 -4.78 13.52 5.48
CA PRO A 28 -3.88 13.75 4.37
C PRO A 28 -2.41 13.77 4.80
N GLY A 29 -1.52 13.39 3.90
CA GLY A 29 -0.08 13.47 4.06
C GLY A 29 0.65 12.13 3.98
N SER A 30 1.96 12.18 4.26
CA SER A 30 2.87 11.04 4.19
C SER A 30 3.63 10.90 5.51
N PRO A 31 3.97 9.68 5.95
CA PRO A 31 4.93 9.48 7.03
C PRO A 31 6.34 9.93 6.66
N LEU A 32 6.62 10.28 5.40
CA LEU A 32 7.88 10.84 4.92
C LEU A 32 7.75 12.34 4.64
N SER A 33 8.88 13.06 4.65
CA SER A 33 8.87 14.45 4.18
C SER A 33 8.67 14.53 2.65
N SER A 34 8.40 15.73 2.14
CA SER A 34 8.31 15.97 0.69
C SER A 34 9.63 15.72 -0.07
N ASN A 35 10.77 15.74 0.64
CA ASN A 35 12.11 15.60 0.07
C ASN A 35 12.66 14.17 0.14
N ALA A 36 11.89 13.22 0.68
CA ALA A 36 12.33 11.84 0.86
C ALA A 36 12.67 11.18 -0.49
N ASN A 37 13.82 10.50 -0.53
CA ASN A 37 14.26 9.72 -1.70
C ASN A 37 14.26 8.23 -1.35
N PHE A 38 13.54 7.44 -2.13
CA PHE A 38 13.56 5.99 -2.00
C PHE A 38 14.87 5.41 -2.56
N PRO A 39 15.48 4.42 -1.89
CA PRO A 39 16.58 3.66 -2.46
C PRO A 39 16.14 2.93 -3.73
N SER A 40 17.11 2.55 -4.55
CA SER A 40 16.85 1.88 -5.82
C SER A 40 16.25 0.49 -5.63
N GLU A 41 15.40 0.08 -6.58
CA GLU A 41 14.81 -1.25 -6.70
C GLU A 41 13.94 -1.69 -5.51
N CYS A 42 13.61 -0.76 -4.63
CA CYS A 42 12.77 -1.02 -3.47
C CYS A 42 11.33 -1.39 -3.87
N HIS A 43 10.73 -2.20 -3.00
CA HIS A 43 9.29 -2.42 -2.97
C HIS A 43 8.67 -1.37 -2.06
N ILE A 44 7.81 -0.53 -2.62
CA ILE A 44 7.09 0.49 -1.88
C ILE A 44 5.65 0.05 -1.75
N TRP A 45 5.17 -0.08 -0.53
CA TRP A 45 3.80 -0.51 -0.26
C TRP A 45 3.06 0.58 0.51
N GLU A 46 2.08 1.18 -0.15
CA GLU A 46 1.06 1.96 0.53
C GLU A 46 0.02 0.99 1.08
N PHE A 47 0.06 0.75 2.40
CA PHE A 47 -0.87 -0.20 3.03
C PHE A 47 -2.31 0.35 3.01
N ASN A 48 -2.45 1.67 2.90
CA ASN A 48 -3.75 2.29 2.71
C ASN A 48 -4.30 2.01 1.31
N TYR A 49 -5.62 2.03 1.18
CA TYR A 49 -6.34 1.69 -0.06
C TYR A 49 -7.30 2.79 -0.52
N ARG A 50 -7.48 3.84 0.29
CA ARG A 50 -8.35 4.99 0.04
C ARG A 50 -7.72 6.25 0.65
N GLY A 51 -8.18 7.41 0.21
CA GLY A 51 -7.73 8.70 0.72
C GLY A 51 -6.79 9.39 -0.27
N SER A 52 -5.88 10.21 0.23
CA SER A 52 -4.98 11.06 -0.54
C SER A 52 -3.65 10.40 -0.92
N LEU A 53 -3.25 9.34 -0.20
CA LEU A 53 -2.16 8.43 -0.54
C LEU A 53 -0.83 9.11 -0.96
N GLU A 54 -0.44 10.20 -0.30
CA GLU A 54 0.70 11.01 -0.73
C GLU A 54 2.02 10.25 -0.71
N PHE A 55 2.18 9.24 0.15
CA PHE A 55 3.34 8.35 0.15
C PHE A 55 3.43 7.52 -1.15
N MET A 56 2.30 6.98 -1.63
CA MET A 56 2.24 6.31 -2.94
C MET A 56 2.57 7.30 -4.07
N HIS A 57 2.01 8.51 -4.04
CA HIS A 57 2.30 9.53 -5.04
C HIS A 57 3.79 9.95 -5.04
N GLN A 58 4.43 10.02 -3.86
CA GLN A 58 5.88 10.25 -3.74
C GLN A 58 6.67 9.13 -4.43
N ALA A 59 6.29 7.87 -4.22
CA ALA A 59 6.93 6.73 -4.86
C ALA A 59 6.74 6.74 -6.38
N LEU A 60 5.52 7.01 -6.87
CA LEU A 60 5.20 7.08 -8.29
C LEU A 60 6.07 8.10 -9.03
N ARG A 61 6.31 9.27 -8.44
CA ARG A 61 7.21 10.29 -9.00
C ARG A 61 8.66 9.81 -9.15
N GLN A 62 9.08 8.86 -8.32
CA GLN A 62 10.44 8.32 -8.31
C GLN A 62 10.57 6.97 -9.03
N GLN A 63 9.45 6.36 -9.42
CA GLN A 63 9.37 4.97 -9.85
C GLN A 63 10.36 4.62 -10.96
N ARG A 64 10.36 5.41 -12.03
CA ARG A 64 11.25 5.15 -13.18
C ARG A 64 12.72 5.35 -12.83
N LYS A 65 13.05 6.43 -12.11
CA LYS A 65 14.43 6.80 -11.77
C LYS A 65 15.06 5.77 -10.83
N GLN A 66 14.29 5.32 -9.84
CA GLN A 66 14.75 4.41 -8.81
C GLN A 66 14.38 2.94 -9.09
N ARG A 67 13.70 2.63 -10.20
CA ARG A 67 13.21 1.26 -10.54
C ARG A 67 12.31 0.67 -9.43
N LEU A 68 11.44 1.48 -8.85
CA LEU A 68 10.58 1.07 -7.73
C LEU A 68 9.46 0.13 -8.20
N ARG A 69 9.11 -0.82 -7.33
CA ARG A 69 7.89 -1.64 -7.45
C ARG A 69 6.88 -1.10 -6.45
N ILE A 70 5.76 -0.58 -6.96
CA ILE A 70 4.77 0.11 -6.13
C ILE A 70 3.55 -0.79 -5.99
N HIS A 71 3.09 -0.97 -4.75
CA HIS A 71 1.94 -1.78 -4.38
C HIS A 71 0.97 -0.90 -3.59
N ASP A 72 -0.32 -1.02 -3.88
CA ASP A 72 -1.38 -0.38 -3.09
C ASP A 72 -2.05 -1.38 -2.13
N GLY A 73 -2.84 -0.85 -1.20
CA GLY A 73 -3.47 -1.64 -0.14
C GLY A 73 -4.77 -2.34 -0.53
N TRP A 74 -5.28 -2.17 -1.76
CA TRP A 74 -6.63 -2.64 -2.11
C TRP A 74 -6.78 -4.15 -2.01
N GLU A 75 -5.86 -4.91 -2.59
CA GLU A 75 -5.91 -6.38 -2.58
C GLU A 75 -5.80 -6.93 -1.15
N TYR A 76 -4.95 -6.33 -0.32
CA TYR A 76 -4.81 -6.72 1.08
C TYR A 76 -6.06 -6.38 1.90
N PHE A 77 -6.65 -5.20 1.69
CA PHE A 77 -7.92 -4.81 2.32
C PHE A 77 -9.02 -5.84 2.01
N LEU A 78 -9.15 -6.23 0.75
CA LEU A 78 -10.14 -7.20 0.32
C LEU A 78 -9.88 -8.58 0.94
N ALA A 79 -8.64 -9.07 0.90
CA ALA A 79 -8.27 -10.34 1.50
C ALA A 79 -8.59 -10.36 3.01
N GLY A 80 -8.16 -9.32 3.75
CA GLY A 80 -8.39 -9.23 5.19
C GLY A 80 -9.87 -9.29 5.57
N TRP A 81 -10.73 -8.54 4.88
CA TRP A 81 -12.17 -8.58 5.14
C TRP A 81 -12.82 -9.88 4.70
N ALA A 82 -12.43 -10.46 3.57
CA ALA A 82 -12.95 -11.74 3.12
C ALA A 82 -12.65 -12.87 4.12
N TYR A 83 -11.42 -12.91 4.67
CA TYR A 83 -11.05 -13.89 5.71
C TYR A 83 -11.85 -13.71 7.00
N ILE A 84 -12.05 -12.47 7.46
CA ILE A 84 -12.87 -12.20 8.67
C ILE A 84 -14.34 -12.61 8.44
N ILE A 85 -14.90 -12.32 7.27
CA ILE A 85 -16.27 -12.71 6.92
C ILE A 85 -16.38 -14.25 6.91
N ALA A 86 -15.42 -14.95 6.31
CA ALA A 86 -15.39 -16.41 6.30
C ALA A 86 -15.35 -16.99 7.73
N GLU A 87 -14.56 -16.39 8.61
CA GLU A 87 -14.47 -16.79 10.02
C GLU A 87 -15.79 -16.58 10.78
N VAL A 88 -16.41 -15.39 10.63
CA VAL A 88 -17.67 -15.04 11.31
C VAL A 88 -18.85 -15.89 10.85
N TYR A 89 -18.91 -16.23 9.56
CA TYR A 89 -20.01 -17.01 8.98
C TYR A 89 -19.68 -18.49 8.83
N HIS A 90 -18.51 -18.93 9.30
CA HIS A 90 -18.07 -20.33 9.31
C HIS A 90 -18.16 -21.03 7.93
N PHE A 91 -17.67 -20.37 6.89
CA PHE A 91 -17.53 -20.99 5.56
C PHE A 91 -16.07 -20.98 5.09
N GLU A 92 -15.73 -21.89 4.17
CA GLU A 92 -14.39 -21.95 3.59
C GLU A 92 -14.20 -20.90 2.49
N LEU A 93 -13.23 -20.00 2.68
CA LEU A 93 -12.83 -19.03 1.65
C LEU A 93 -11.87 -19.69 0.64
N THR A 94 -12.43 -20.39 -0.34
CA THR A 94 -11.65 -20.99 -1.43
C THR A 94 -11.12 -19.93 -2.40
N GLU A 95 -10.01 -20.22 -3.09
CA GLU A 95 -9.46 -19.37 -4.17
C GLU A 95 -10.52 -18.96 -5.23
N PRO A 96 -11.35 -19.87 -5.77
CA PRO A 96 -12.41 -19.48 -6.71
C PRO A 96 -13.47 -18.56 -6.10
N LEU A 97 -13.80 -18.73 -4.81
CA LEU A 97 -14.74 -17.85 -4.12
C LEU A 97 -14.13 -16.47 -3.90
N PHE A 98 -12.88 -16.40 -3.46
CA PHE A 98 -12.16 -15.15 -3.30
C PHE A 98 -12.03 -14.39 -4.62
N ALA A 99 -11.74 -15.08 -5.73
CA ALA A 99 -11.71 -14.47 -7.06
C ALA A 99 -13.06 -13.82 -7.45
N LYS A 100 -14.18 -14.47 -7.12
CA LYS A 100 -15.53 -13.90 -7.34
C LYS A 100 -15.77 -12.65 -6.48
N LEU A 101 -15.40 -12.70 -5.20
CA LEU A 101 -15.49 -11.55 -4.29
C LEU A 101 -14.65 -10.37 -4.80
N ARG A 102 -13.44 -10.65 -5.28
CA ARG A 102 -12.57 -9.64 -5.90
C ARG A 102 -13.18 -9.01 -7.13
N GLN A 103 -13.73 -9.82 -8.03
CA GLN A 103 -14.39 -9.30 -9.22
C GLN A 103 -15.60 -8.44 -8.87
N ALA A 104 -16.41 -8.86 -7.89
CA ALA A 104 -17.58 -8.10 -7.44
C ALA A 104 -17.20 -6.77 -6.77
N ALA A 105 -16.05 -6.71 -6.08
CA ALA A 105 -15.57 -5.51 -5.41
C ALA A 105 -14.87 -4.52 -6.36
N LEU A 106 -14.43 -4.95 -7.55
CA LEU A 106 -13.62 -4.13 -8.46
C LEU A 106 -14.25 -2.76 -8.80
N PRO A 107 -15.56 -2.63 -9.07
CA PRO A 107 -16.18 -1.33 -9.33
C PRO A 107 -16.13 -0.35 -8.14
N LEU A 108 -15.85 -0.85 -6.94
CA LEU A 108 -15.74 -0.07 -5.71
C LEU A 108 -14.29 0.34 -5.39
N ARG A 109 -13.32 -0.14 -6.18
CA ARG A 109 -11.91 0.22 -5.99
C ARG A 109 -11.76 1.73 -6.22
N PRO A 110 -11.23 2.47 -5.24
CA PRO A 110 -11.00 3.90 -5.44
C PRO A 110 -9.99 4.13 -6.56
N ILE A 111 -10.26 5.13 -7.40
CA ILE A 111 -9.36 5.57 -8.46
C ILE A 111 -8.43 6.61 -7.86
N HIS A 112 -7.12 6.40 -8.00
CA HIS A 112 -6.06 7.27 -7.48
C HIS A 112 -5.14 7.71 -8.62
#